data_AF-A0A151RR88-F1
#
_entry.id   AF-A0A151RR88-F1
#
_cell.length_a   1.000
_cell.length_b   1.000
_cell.length_c   1.000
_cell.angle_alpha   90.00
_cell.angle_beta   90.00
_cell.angle_gamma   90.00
#
_symmetry.space_group_name_H-M   'P 1'
#
loop_
_entity.id
_entity.type
_entity.pdbx_description
1 polymer ?
#
loop_
_entity_poly.entity_id
_entity_poly.type
_entity_poly.pdbx_seq_one_letter_code
_entity_poly.pdbx_strand_id
1 'polypeptide(L)' 'TLKISNLSNHKIKLKFGMSIMLLRNTDQSEGLCNGTRLVITRLTRKIVRIDVP' A
#
# COMPACT_ATOMS: atom_id res chain seq x y z
N THR A 1 -3.14 -15.59 0.24
CA THR A 1 -4.03 -14.59 0.84
C THR A 1 -3.32 -13.99 2.03
N LEU A 2 -3.19 -12.66 2.11
CA LEU A 2 -2.58 -12.01 3.26
C LEU A 2 -3.63 -12.01 4.40
N LYS A 3 -3.38 -12.71 5.50
CA LYS A 3 -4.20 -12.59 6.72
C LYS A 3 -3.64 -11.46 7.56
N ILE A 4 -4.41 -10.40 7.75
CA ILE A 4 -4.08 -9.30 8.66
C ILE A 4 -5.02 -9.44 9.86
N SER A 5 -4.46 -9.53 11.07
CA SER A 5 -5.26 -9.55 12.31
C SER A 5 -6.18 -8.33 12.35
N ASN A 6 -7.45 -8.53 12.71
CA ASN A 6 -8.49 -7.49 12.78
C ASN A 6 -8.91 -6.86 11.44
N LEU A 7 -8.56 -7.47 10.30
CA LEU A 7 -9.04 -7.08 8.97
C LEU A 7 -9.66 -8.29 8.28
N SER A 8 -10.86 -8.11 7.72
CA SER A 8 -11.51 -9.19 6.98
C SER A 8 -10.70 -9.51 5.71
N ASN A 9 -10.83 -10.73 5.20
CA ASN A 9 -10.13 -11.14 3.97
C ASN A 9 -10.72 -10.41 2.75
N HIS A 10 -10.17 -9.23 2.45
CA HIS A 10 -10.56 -8.44 1.30
C HIS A 10 -9.61 -8.69 0.12
N LYS A 11 -10.17 -8.69 -1.10
CA LYS A 11 -9.39 -8.70 -2.34
C LYS A 11 -9.23 -7.26 -2.82
N ILE A 12 -8.00 -6.74 -2.74
CA ILE A 12 -7.66 -5.42 -3.27
C ILE A 12 -7.20 -5.58 -4.72
N LYS A 13 -7.82 -4.83 -5.65
CA LYS A 13 -7.40 -4.75 -7.05
C LYS A 13 -6.55 -3.49 -7.22
N LEU A 14 -5.32 -3.65 -7.68
CA LEU A 14 -4.38 -2.54 -7.89
C LEU A 14 -4.23 -2.24 -9.39
N LYS A 15 -3.96 -0.97 -9.72
CA LYS A 15 -3.67 -0.49 -11.07
C LYS A 15 -2.51 0.51 -11.04
N PHE A 16 -1.77 0.60 -12.14
CA PHE A 16 -0.77 1.65 -12.34
C PHE A 16 -1.42 3.04 -12.28
N GLY A 17 -0.75 4.00 -11.65
CA GLY A 17 -1.24 5.38 -11.45
C GLY A 17 -2.30 5.54 -10.37
N MET A 18 -2.75 4.45 -9.73
CA MET A 18 -3.76 4.53 -8.68
C MET A 18 -3.15 5.07 -7.38
N SER A 19 -3.84 6.03 -6.76
CA SER A 19 -3.50 6.49 -5.42
C SER A 19 -4.02 5.49 -4.37
N ILE A 20 -3.16 5.14 -3.41
CA ILE A 20 -3.47 4.28 -2.27
C ILE A 20 -3.08 4.98 -0.97
N MET A 21 -3.57 4.48 0.15
CA MET A 21 -3.26 4.98 1.48
C MET A 21 -2.74 3.85 2.37
N LEU A 22 -1.69 4.13 3.14
CA LEU A 22 -1.23 3.22 4.17
C LEU A 22 -2.24 3.19 5.32
N LEU A 23 -2.65 1.99 5.74
CA LEU A 23 -3.54 1.78 6.90
C LEU A 23 -2.76 1.43 8.18
N ARG A 24 -1.43 1.31 8.08
CA ARG A 24 -0.53 0.92 9.15
C ARG A 24 0.84 1.54 8.93
N ASN A 25 1.52 1.79 10.03
CA ASN A 25 2.90 2.28 10.00
C ASN A 25 3.81 1.21 9.40
N THR A 26 4.65 1.61 8.45
CA THR A 26 5.63 0.74 7.79
C THR A 26 7.04 1.23 8.07
N ASP A 27 7.28 2.53 7.88
CA ASP A 27 8.54 3.19 8.21
C ASP A 27 8.25 4.64 8.61
N GLN A 28 8.08 4.86 9.92
CA GLN A 28 7.73 6.20 10.42
C GLN A 28 8.89 7.20 10.30
N SER A 29 10.14 6.75 10.37
CA SER A 29 11.32 7.60 10.16
C SER A 29 11.29 8.25 8.78
N GLU A 30 10.88 7.48 7.77
CA GLU A 30 10.80 7.94 6.38
C GLU A 30 9.41 8.49 6.01
N GLY A 31 8.53 8.76 6.99
CA GLY A 31 7.20 9.34 6.73
C GLY A 31 6.15 8.37 6.15
N LEU A 32 6.44 7.06 6.14
CA LEU A 32 5.54 5.99 5.70
C LEU A 32 4.67 5.50 6.88
N CYS A 33 3.75 6.36 7.30
CA CYS A 33 2.82 6.13 8.41
C CYS A 33 1.38 5.96 7.94
N ASN A 34 0.48 5.60 8.86
CA ASN A 34 -0.96 5.54 8.58
C ASN A 34 -1.46 6.89 8.03
N GLY A 35 -2.19 6.86 6.93
CA GLY A 35 -2.67 8.06 6.25
C GLY A 35 -1.79 8.56 5.10
N THR A 36 -0.53 8.12 5.00
CA THR A 36 0.35 8.49 3.87
C THR A 36 -0.26 8.02 2.56
N ARG A 37 -0.43 8.96 1.62
CA ARG A 37 -0.91 8.69 0.26
C ARG A 37 0.27 8.42 -0.67
N LEU A 38 0.12 7.40 -1.50
CA LEU A 38 1.15 6.92 -2.40
C LEU A 38 0.55 6.68 -3.78
N VAL A 39 1.38 6.74 -4.82
CA VAL A 39 0.97 6.43 -6.19
C VAL A 39 1.66 5.15 -6.64
N ILE A 40 0.90 4.23 -7.23
CA ILE A 40 1.47 2.99 -7.76
C ILE A 40 2.17 3.29 -9.09
N THR A 41 3.48 3.08 -9.13
CA THR A 41 4.31 3.30 -10.33
C THR A 41 4.80 1.99 -10.94
N ARG A 42 4.69 0.84 -10.25
CA ARG A 42 4.91 -0.47 -10.88
C ARG A 42 4.16 -1.59 -10.17
N LEU A 43 3.60 -2.52 -10.94
CA LEU A 43 2.96 -3.73 -10.43
C LEU A 43 3.62 -4.98 -11.01
N THR A 44 4.01 -5.89 -10.13
CA THR A 44 4.47 -7.24 -10.48
C THR A 44 3.70 -8.26 -9.65
N ARG A 45 3.87 -9.57 -9.90
CA ARG A 45 3.13 -10.62 -9.18
C ARG A 45 3.27 -10.56 -7.65
N LYS A 46 4.40 -10.07 -7.13
CA LYS A 46 4.71 -10.07 -5.69
C LYS A 46 5.24 -8.72 -5.16
N ILE A 47 5.53 -7.76 -6.03
CA ILE A 47 6.12 -6.47 -5.66
C ILE A 47 5.28 -5.35 -6.25
N VAL A 48 4.98 -4.36 -5.42
CA VAL A 48 4.35 -3.09 -5.82
C VAL A 48 5.39 -2.00 -5.58
N ARG A 49 5.72 -1.21 -6.60
CA ARG A 49 6.50 0.02 -6.43
C ARG A 49 5.53 1.18 -6.24
N ILE A 50 5.83 1.98 -5.24
CA ILE A 50 5.11 3.17 -4.83
C ILE A 50 6.07 4.34 -4.87
N ASP A 51 5.56 5.51 -5.23
CA ASP A 51 6.25 6.78 -5.05
C ASP A 51 5.38 7.68 -4.17
N VAL A 52 6.05 8.51 -3.36
CA VAL A 52 5.40 9.61 -2.66
C VAL A 52 5.11 10.68 -3.71
N PRO A 53 3.89 11.24 -3.78
CA PRO A 53 3.58 12.34 -4.70
C PRO A 53 4.55 13.51 -4.56
#